data_AF-A0A316T5V6-F1
#
_entry.id   AF-A0A316T5V6-F1
#
_cell.length_a   1.000
_cell.length_b   1.000
_cell.length_c   1.000
_cell.angle_alpha   90.00
_cell.angle_beta   90.00
_cell.angle_gamma   90.00
#
_symmetry.space_group_name_H-M   'P 1'
#
loop_
_entity.id
_entity.type
_entity.pdbx_description
1 polymer ?
#
loop_
_entity_poly.entity_id
_entity_poly.type
_entity_poly.pdbx_seq_one_letter_code
_entity_poly.pdbx_strand_id
1 'polypeptide(L)'
;MKFNAPDHFSHSFELKLDTLPTKKSDRIALSILYPGLFFGAILVLLGVYELFNGFKHGSSAFDDISPDATVAFEPLISPWLFDSVIIVIGLGIIFSLILSYIRYKKIFFDGKTVEVVHRPAFGDKKGFKDKLENYEGVRFRIEFFQFGFLNKNKYIIELYHKNHNKTVPLYISTSDKNIRRIWEYYARQLKLPALIMTDEGMAVRKVEDLDKSLRELAAQGLVENHYNSRAPLPPSLALVRKRDKTVIKTRKIIWDAYNIIAWVAIFLFGGILLAASLSDEFGTETGRNPFVLAAYIIGILGILASVWVLFRKDKIVIKPHKIIIVHKFMLFSRKNNELVKDDIESIDVAFTPATERYFVAISSDNKTMVFGKKLPIEDLRWVRQFLINDVVSK
;
A
#
# COMPACT_ATOMS: atom_id res chain seq x y z
N MET A 1 -8.06 -20.34 -23.29
CA MET A 1 -6.63 -19.97 -23.32
C MET A 1 -6.24 -19.33 -21.99
N LYS A 2 -5.33 -19.96 -21.23
CA LYS A 2 -4.68 -19.32 -20.06
C LYS A 2 -3.55 -18.44 -20.57
N PHE A 3 -3.61 -17.16 -20.28
CA PHE A 3 -2.62 -16.19 -20.70
C PHE A 3 -1.77 -15.85 -19.48
N ASN A 4 -0.57 -16.46 -19.36
CA ASN A 4 0.34 -16.20 -18.24
C ASN A 4 1.09 -14.86 -18.44
N ALA A 5 0.36 -13.78 -18.66
CA ALA A 5 0.90 -12.43 -18.66
C ALA A 5 0.53 -11.73 -17.35
N PRO A 6 1.39 -10.86 -16.81
CA PRO A 6 1.00 -10.00 -15.70
C PRO A 6 -0.17 -9.10 -16.12
N ASP A 7 -1.12 -8.88 -15.22
CA ASP A 7 -2.32 -8.07 -15.48
C ASP A 7 -1.97 -6.67 -15.98
N HIS A 8 -0.93 -6.07 -15.35
CA HIS A 8 -0.46 -4.70 -15.57
C HIS A 8 1.07 -4.62 -15.43
N PHE A 9 1.68 -3.68 -16.13
CA PHE A 9 3.14 -3.44 -16.11
C PHE A 9 3.54 -2.16 -15.37
N SER A 10 2.67 -1.15 -15.32
CA SER A 10 2.94 0.13 -14.66
C SER A 10 2.34 0.21 -13.26
N HIS A 11 2.76 1.25 -12.53
CA HIS A 11 2.16 1.68 -11.26
C HIS A 11 1.30 2.94 -11.43
N SER A 12 1.25 3.49 -12.64
CA SER A 12 0.48 4.67 -13.01
C SER A 12 0.00 4.49 -14.44
N PHE A 13 -1.31 4.40 -14.62
CA PHE A 13 -1.94 4.24 -15.93
C PHE A 13 -3.25 5.03 -15.92
N GLU A 14 -3.57 5.66 -17.05
CA GLU A 14 -4.83 6.36 -17.24
C GLU A 14 -5.19 6.28 -18.72
N LEU A 15 -6.34 5.67 -19.01
CA LEU A 15 -6.96 5.68 -20.32
C LEU A 15 -7.96 6.84 -20.34
N LYS A 16 -7.60 7.95 -21.01
CA LYS A 16 -8.49 9.10 -21.14
C LYS A 16 -9.63 8.78 -22.11
N LEU A 17 -10.87 8.97 -21.67
CA LEU A 17 -12.07 8.72 -22.47
C LEU A 17 -12.64 10.00 -23.12
N ASP A 18 -12.08 11.18 -22.82
CA ASP A 18 -12.58 12.47 -23.31
C ASP A 18 -12.50 12.63 -24.84
N THR A 19 -11.56 11.92 -25.48
CA THR A 19 -11.35 11.96 -26.93
C THR A 19 -11.27 10.55 -27.49
N LEU A 20 -12.26 10.15 -28.30
CA LEU A 20 -12.30 8.86 -28.98
C LEU A 20 -11.89 8.99 -30.46
N PRO A 21 -11.16 8.02 -31.04
CA PRO A 21 -10.61 6.82 -30.39
C PRO A 21 -9.40 7.14 -29.52
N THR A 22 -9.28 6.46 -28.38
CA THR A 22 -8.18 6.63 -27.43
C THR A 22 -7.22 5.43 -27.49
N LYS A 23 -5.95 5.69 -27.21
CA LYS A 23 -4.90 4.66 -27.15
C LYS A 23 -3.93 4.97 -26.03
N LYS A 24 -3.59 3.97 -25.22
CA LYS A 24 -2.56 4.09 -24.20
C LYS A 24 -1.77 2.81 -24.05
N SER A 25 -0.47 2.95 -23.79
CA SER A 25 0.43 1.84 -23.48
C SER A 25 0.68 1.79 -21.98
N ASP A 26 0.43 0.64 -21.38
CA ASP A 26 0.84 0.28 -20.03
C ASP A 26 2.23 -0.37 -20.08
N ARG A 27 3.21 0.30 -19.45
CA ARG A 27 4.64 -0.06 -19.45
C ARG A 27 5.27 0.40 -18.13
N ILE A 28 6.35 -0.26 -17.71
CA ILE A 28 7.14 0.18 -16.55
C ILE A 28 7.47 1.68 -16.63
N ALA A 29 7.35 2.36 -15.49
CA ALA A 29 7.59 3.79 -15.39
C ALA A 29 9.08 4.13 -15.61
N LEU A 30 9.34 5.20 -16.36
CA LEU A 30 10.71 5.67 -16.60
C LEU A 30 11.42 6.09 -15.30
N SER A 31 10.66 6.58 -14.32
CA SER A 31 11.14 6.93 -12.99
C SER A 31 11.68 5.73 -12.20
N ILE A 32 11.37 4.50 -12.61
CA ILE A 32 11.93 3.27 -12.04
C ILE A 32 13.06 2.76 -12.93
N LEU A 33 12.85 2.80 -14.24
CA LEU A 33 13.81 2.34 -15.22
C LEU A 33 15.16 3.07 -15.10
N TYR A 34 15.18 4.40 -15.14
CA TYR A 34 16.44 5.14 -15.19
C TYR A 34 17.27 5.03 -13.91
N PRO A 35 16.71 5.22 -12.70
CA PRO A 35 17.48 5.01 -11.48
C PRO A 35 17.97 3.57 -11.36
N GLY A 36 17.14 2.58 -11.71
CA GLY A 36 17.52 1.18 -11.67
C GLY A 36 18.68 0.84 -12.62
N LEU A 37 18.66 1.37 -13.86
CA LEU A 37 19.76 1.23 -14.81
C LEU A 37 21.03 1.93 -14.32
N PHE A 38 20.90 3.11 -13.72
CA PHE A 38 22.01 3.87 -13.16
C PHE A 38 22.68 3.11 -12.00
N PHE A 39 21.91 2.64 -11.03
CA PHE A 39 22.45 1.85 -9.91
C PHE A 39 23.02 0.50 -10.37
N GLY A 40 22.36 -0.16 -11.33
CA GLY A 40 22.90 -1.37 -11.95
C GLY A 40 24.25 -1.13 -12.62
N ALA A 41 24.40 -0.01 -13.35
CA ALA A 41 25.65 0.36 -13.99
C ALA A 41 26.74 0.71 -12.96
N ILE A 42 26.40 1.40 -11.87
CA ILE A 42 27.34 1.67 -10.76
C ILE A 42 27.86 0.36 -10.16
N LEU A 43 26.98 -0.61 -9.89
CA LEU A 43 27.41 -1.91 -9.34
C LEU A 43 28.37 -2.62 -10.30
N VAL A 44 28.07 -2.63 -11.59
CA VAL A 44 28.99 -3.22 -12.60
C VAL A 44 30.33 -2.48 -12.62
N LEU A 45 30.32 -1.14 -12.66
CA LEU A 45 31.55 -0.35 -12.67
C LEU A 45 32.37 -0.54 -11.39
N LEU A 46 31.72 -0.61 -10.23
CA LEU A 46 32.37 -0.83 -8.95
C LEU A 46 33.00 -2.22 -8.87
N GLY A 47 32.24 -3.27 -9.23
CA GLY A 47 32.77 -4.62 -9.25
C GLY A 47 33.90 -4.80 -10.27
N VAL A 48 33.81 -4.16 -11.45
CA VAL A 48 34.90 -4.16 -12.44
C VAL A 48 36.13 -3.40 -11.92
N TYR A 49 35.93 -2.23 -11.29
CA TYR A 49 37.01 -1.45 -10.72
C TYR A 49 37.77 -2.22 -9.64
N GLU A 50 37.06 -2.81 -8.68
CA GLU A 50 37.66 -3.63 -7.61
C GLU A 50 38.33 -4.88 -8.18
N LEU A 51 37.70 -5.56 -9.14
CA LEU A 51 38.28 -6.73 -9.79
C LEU A 51 39.60 -6.43 -10.51
N PHE A 52 39.81 -5.22 -11.03
CA PHE A 52 41.05 -4.85 -11.74
C PHE A 52 42.06 -4.06 -10.87
N ASN A 53 41.62 -3.35 -9.82
CA ASN A 53 42.47 -2.52 -8.96
C ASN A 53 42.73 -3.11 -7.57
N GLY A 54 41.88 -4.00 -7.06
CA GLY A 54 42.11 -4.78 -5.83
C GLY A 54 43.35 -5.68 -5.91
N PHE A 55 43.88 -5.91 -7.11
CA PHE A 55 45.17 -6.57 -7.33
C PHE A 55 46.40 -5.67 -7.15
N LYS A 56 46.24 -4.35 -7.02
CA LYS A 56 47.38 -3.42 -6.97
C LYS A 56 47.82 -3.01 -5.57
N HIS A 57 47.01 -3.20 -4.54
CA HIS A 57 47.41 -2.89 -3.16
C HIS A 57 46.99 -4.04 -2.25
N GLY A 58 47.99 -4.78 -1.75
CA GLY A 58 47.81 -5.70 -0.62
C GLY A 58 47.59 -4.99 0.72
N SER A 59 47.21 -3.71 0.69
CA SER A 59 46.83 -2.94 1.87
C SER A 59 45.35 -2.60 1.76
N SER A 60 44.55 -3.13 2.68
CA SER A 60 43.16 -2.72 2.82
C SER A 60 43.14 -1.24 3.25
N ALA A 61 42.11 -0.47 2.87
CA ALA A 61 41.94 0.90 3.38
C ALA A 61 41.76 0.99 4.92
N PHE A 62 41.70 -0.17 5.60
CA PHE A 62 41.68 -0.30 7.05
C PHE A 62 43.08 -0.49 7.67
N ASP A 63 44.09 -0.86 6.88
CA ASP A 63 45.46 -1.07 7.37
C ASP A 63 46.11 0.26 7.79
N ASP A 64 45.72 1.37 7.15
CA ASP A 64 46.17 2.73 7.51
C ASP A 64 45.63 3.24 8.85
N ILE A 65 44.60 2.58 9.42
CA ILE A 65 43.94 3.00 10.67
C ILE A 65 44.52 2.25 11.89
N SER A 66 45.27 1.17 11.68
CA SER A 66 45.79 0.30 12.75
C SER A 66 47.10 -0.38 12.31
N PRO A 67 48.26 0.27 12.46
CA PRO A 67 49.55 -0.25 11.99
C PRO A 67 50.04 -1.51 12.72
N ASP A 68 49.42 -1.89 13.86
CA ASP A 68 49.79 -3.06 14.66
C ASP A 68 48.82 -4.25 14.57
N ALA A 69 47.84 -4.24 13.65
CA ALA A 69 46.96 -5.38 13.46
C ALA A 69 47.63 -6.46 12.59
N THR A 70 48.59 -7.21 13.15
CA THR A 70 49.21 -8.40 12.53
C THR A 70 48.28 -9.61 12.46
N VAL A 71 46.97 -9.40 12.36
CA VAL A 71 46.01 -10.48 12.10
C VAL A 71 45.48 -10.24 10.70
N ALA A 72 46.08 -10.94 9.74
CA ALA A 72 45.52 -11.07 8.41
C ALA A 72 44.11 -11.68 8.56
N PHE A 73 43.09 -10.83 8.56
CA PHE A 73 41.71 -11.29 8.46
C PHE A 73 41.56 -11.89 7.07
N GLU A 74 41.66 -13.21 6.96
CA GLU A 74 41.22 -13.89 5.76
C GLU A 74 39.72 -13.63 5.61
N PRO A 75 39.30 -12.89 4.56
CA PRO A 75 37.89 -12.59 4.38
C PRO A 75 37.14 -13.91 4.20
N LEU A 76 35.99 -14.01 4.88
CA LEU A 76 35.13 -15.20 4.85
C LEU A 76 34.69 -15.61 3.42
N ILE A 77 34.78 -14.66 2.47
CA ILE A 77 34.49 -14.81 1.06
C ILE A 77 35.68 -14.26 0.27
N SER A 78 36.12 -15.00 -0.73
CA SER A 78 37.18 -14.54 -1.63
C SER A 78 36.80 -13.22 -2.31
N PRO A 79 37.68 -12.19 -2.31
CA PRO A 79 37.40 -10.90 -2.94
C PRO A 79 36.96 -11.00 -4.41
N TRP A 80 37.61 -11.86 -5.20
CA TRP A 80 37.24 -12.07 -6.61
C TRP A 80 35.81 -12.62 -6.76
N LEU A 81 35.37 -13.47 -5.82
CA LEU A 81 34.03 -14.04 -5.84
C LEU A 81 33.00 -12.95 -5.50
N PHE A 82 33.31 -12.12 -4.50
CA PHE A 82 32.46 -11.02 -4.09
C PHE A 82 32.26 -10.00 -5.23
N ASP A 83 33.35 -9.58 -5.89
CA ASP A 83 33.31 -8.64 -7.01
C ASP A 83 32.54 -9.21 -8.20
N SER A 84 32.78 -10.49 -8.50
CA SER A 84 32.06 -11.21 -9.57
C SER A 84 30.55 -11.27 -9.29
N VAL A 85 30.16 -11.51 -8.03
CA VAL A 85 28.75 -11.50 -7.61
C VAL A 85 28.15 -10.10 -7.78
N ILE A 86 28.85 -9.04 -7.39
CA ILE A 86 28.40 -7.65 -7.59
C ILE A 86 28.16 -7.35 -9.08
N ILE A 87 29.09 -7.74 -9.96
CA ILE A 87 28.95 -7.56 -11.41
C ILE A 87 27.71 -8.29 -11.93
N VAL A 88 27.54 -9.56 -11.54
CA VAL A 88 26.39 -10.38 -11.98
C VAL A 88 25.07 -9.79 -11.49
N ILE A 89 25.00 -9.29 -10.25
CA ILE A 89 23.82 -8.59 -9.72
C ILE A 89 23.54 -7.33 -10.55
N GLY A 90 24.56 -6.51 -10.81
CA GLY A 90 24.42 -5.28 -11.61
C GLY A 90 23.92 -5.56 -13.03
N LEU A 91 24.51 -6.52 -13.72
CA LEU A 91 24.07 -6.96 -15.05
C LEU A 91 22.66 -7.55 -15.02
N GLY A 92 22.33 -8.34 -14.00
CA GLY A 92 21.01 -8.91 -13.80
C GLY A 92 19.92 -7.83 -13.64
N ILE A 93 20.20 -6.77 -12.88
CA ILE A 93 19.31 -5.61 -12.73
C ILE A 93 19.10 -4.94 -14.09
N ILE A 94 20.18 -4.62 -14.82
CA ILE A 94 20.12 -3.96 -16.13
C ILE A 94 19.29 -4.78 -17.10
N PHE A 95 19.62 -6.07 -17.24
CA PHE A 95 18.94 -6.98 -18.16
C PHE A 95 17.46 -7.13 -17.83
N SER A 96 17.11 -7.34 -16.56
CA SER A 96 15.73 -7.47 -16.09
C SER A 96 14.91 -6.20 -16.37
N LEU A 97 15.49 -5.03 -16.15
CA LEU A 97 14.83 -3.74 -16.40
C LEU A 97 14.60 -3.49 -17.90
N ILE A 98 15.59 -3.79 -18.75
CA ILE A 98 15.45 -3.69 -20.21
C ILE A 98 14.34 -4.62 -20.71
N LEU A 99 14.36 -5.90 -20.30
CA LEU A 99 13.31 -6.85 -20.68
C LEU A 99 11.93 -6.41 -20.18
N SER A 100 11.85 -5.84 -18.98
CA SER A 100 10.61 -5.29 -18.42
C SER A 100 10.11 -4.07 -19.16
N TYR A 101 11.00 -3.24 -19.72
CA TYR A 101 10.64 -2.09 -20.53
C TYR A 101 10.19 -2.45 -21.95
N ILE A 102 10.79 -3.49 -22.55
CA ILE A 102 10.38 -3.99 -23.87
C ILE A 102 8.94 -4.54 -23.81
N ARG A 103 8.57 -5.16 -22.69
CA ARG A 103 7.20 -5.63 -22.44
C ARG A 103 6.25 -4.45 -22.28
N TYR A 104 5.11 -4.52 -22.96
CA TYR A 104 4.02 -3.57 -22.74
C TYR A 104 2.68 -4.15 -23.15
N LYS A 105 1.62 -3.59 -22.56
CA LYS A 105 0.22 -3.84 -22.94
C LYS A 105 -0.33 -2.56 -23.55
N LYS A 106 -0.74 -2.62 -24.82
CA LYS A 106 -1.34 -1.47 -25.52
C LYS A 106 -2.84 -1.66 -25.57
N ILE A 107 -3.58 -0.65 -25.12
CA ILE A 107 -5.03 -0.66 -25.03
C ILE A 107 -5.55 0.41 -25.98
N PHE A 108 -6.50 0.01 -26.81
CA PHE A 108 -7.23 0.87 -27.73
C PHE A 108 -8.71 0.79 -27.40
N PHE A 109 -9.37 1.94 -27.43
CA PHE A 109 -10.81 2.02 -27.21
C PHE A 109 -11.42 3.03 -28.18
N ASP A 110 -12.42 2.58 -28.93
CA ASP A 110 -13.11 3.37 -29.96
C ASP A 110 -14.50 3.85 -29.50
N GLY A 111 -14.91 3.55 -28.27
CA GLY A 111 -16.25 3.84 -27.72
C GLY A 111 -17.17 2.62 -27.64
N LYS A 112 -16.94 1.58 -28.45
CA LYS A 112 -17.78 0.36 -28.49
C LYS A 112 -16.99 -0.92 -28.31
N THR A 113 -15.74 -0.93 -28.74
CA THR A 113 -14.84 -2.08 -28.70
C THR A 113 -13.53 -1.71 -28.01
N VAL A 114 -13.05 -2.67 -27.23
CA VAL A 114 -11.77 -2.61 -26.53
C VAL A 114 -10.85 -3.60 -27.22
N GLU A 115 -9.72 -3.11 -27.71
CA GLU A 115 -8.66 -3.93 -28.28
C GLU A 115 -7.42 -3.83 -27.39
N VAL A 116 -6.89 -5.00 -27.02
CA VAL A 116 -5.71 -5.10 -26.17
C VAL A 116 -4.66 -5.90 -26.91
N VAL A 117 -3.47 -5.32 -27.07
CA VAL A 117 -2.30 -5.97 -27.66
C VAL A 117 -1.21 -6.06 -26.61
N HIS A 118 -0.90 -7.29 -26.22
CA HIS A 118 0.21 -7.63 -25.35
C HIS A 118 1.46 -7.91 -26.19
N ARG A 119 2.53 -7.16 -25.91
CA ARG A 119 3.86 -7.44 -26.47
C ARG A 119 4.74 -8.07 -25.39
N PRO A 120 5.06 -9.36 -25.50
CA PRO A 120 6.04 -9.99 -24.62
C PRO A 120 7.46 -9.52 -24.95
N ALA A 121 8.43 -9.83 -24.07
CA ALA A 121 9.84 -9.52 -24.31
C ALA A 121 10.39 -10.36 -25.47
N PHE A 122 9.91 -11.59 -25.59
CA PHE A 122 10.27 -12.57 -26.60
C PHE A 122 9.00 -13.23 -27.17
N GLY A 123 9.02 -13.55 -28.46
CA GLY A 123 7.92 -14.22 -29.16
C GLY A 123 6.84 -13.28 -29.71
N ASP A 124 5.75 -13.88 -30.18
CA ASP A 124 4.72 -13.17 -30.93
C ASP A 124 3.83 -12.27 -30.07
N LYS A 125 3.38 -11.18 -30.69
CA LYS A 125 2.34 -10.32 -30.12
C LYS A 125 1.06 -11.12 -29.99
N LYS A 126 0.41 -10.99 -28.84
CA LYS A 126 -0.88 -11.62 -28.59
C LYS A 126 -1.87 -10.54 -28.24
N GLY A 127 -3.07 -10.60 -28.80
CA GLY A 127 -4.08 -9.61 -28.52
C GLY A 127 -5.48 -10.18 -28.61
N PHE A 128 -6.43 -9.42 -28.10
CA PHE A 128 -7.84 -9.70 -28.26
C PHE A 128 -8.58 -8.41 -28.53
N LYS A 129 -9.74 -8.55 -29.19
CA LYS A 129 -10.70 -7.49 -29.41
C LYS A 129 -12.03 -7.96 -28.87
N ASP A 130 -12.68 -7.12 -28.08
CA ASP A 130 -13.98 -7.45 -27.49
C ASP A 130 -14.90 -6.23 -27.47
N LYS A 131 -16.22 -6.48 -27.46
CA LYS A 131 -17.23 -5.42 -27.35
C LYS A 131 -17.40 -5.01 -25.89
N LEU A 132 -17.70 -3.73 -25.65
CA LEU A 132 -17.95 -3.19 -24.31
C LEU A 132 -19.12 -3.89 -23.61
N GLU A 133 -20.14 -4.30 -24.36
CA GLU A 133 -21.33 -5.03 -23.87
C GLU A 133 -21.00 -6.37 -23.21
N ASN A 134 -19.85 -6.97 -23.53
CA ASN A 134 -19.43 -8.24 -22.94
C ASN A 134 -18.79 -8.08 -21.55
N TYR A 135 -18.59 -6.85 -21.09
CA TYR A 135 -18.05 -6.54 -19.77
C TYR A 135 -19.20 -6.31 -18.78
N GLU A 136 -19.03 -6.81 -17.57
CA GLU A 136 -20.09 -6.74 -16.55
C GLU A 136 -20.16 -5.37 -15.87
N GLY A 137 -19.03 -4.65 -15.82
CA GLY A 137 -18.97 -3.39 -15.11
C GLY A 137 -17.55 -2.83 -14.97
N VAL A 138 -17.46 -1.67 -14.33
CA VAL A 138 -16.19 -1.04 -13.97
C VAL A 138 -15.83 -1.45 -12.55
N ARG A 139 -14.82 -2.30 -12.39
CA ARG A 139 -14.38 -2.84 -11.11
C ARG A 139 -13.28 -2.00 -10.49
N PHE A 140 -13.44 -1.70 -9.20
CA PHE A 140 -12.40 -1.15 -8.35
C PHE A 140 -11.78 -2.25 -7.48
N ARG A 141 -10.45 -2.38 -7.52
CA ARG A 141 -9.68 -3.29 -6.68
C ARG A 141 -8.42 -2.62 -6.14
N ILE A 142 -7.95 -3.13 -5.00
CA ILE A 142 -6.71 -2.68 -4.37
C ILE A 142 -5.74 -3.86 -4.37
N GLU A 143 -4.53 -3.64 -4.85
CA GLU A 143 -3.43 -4.61 -4.85
C GLU A 143 -2.29 -4.14 -3.94
N PHE A 144 -1.55 -5.10 -3.39
CA PHE A 144 -0.29 -4.82 -2.73
C PHE A 144 0.76 -4.43 -3.76
N PHE A 145 1.50 -3.37 -3.49
CA PHE A 145 2.67 -3.01 -4.28
C PHE A 145 3.85 -2.69 -3.38
N GLN A 146 4.94 -3.43 -3.56
CA GLN A 146 6.20 -3.19 -2.87
C GLN A 146 7.18 -2.48 -3.81
N PHE A 147 7.71 -1.35 -3.35
CA PHE A 147 8.78 -0.61 -4.02
C PHE A 147 10.02 -0.59 -3.12
N GLY A 148 10.90 -1.58 -3.31
CA GLY A 148 12.04 -1.80 -2.42
C GLY A 148 11.57 -2.11 -0.99
N PHE A 149 11.91 -1.26 -0.02
CA PHE A 149 11.47 -1.37 1.37
C PHE A 149 10.13 -0.66 1.66
N LEU A 150 9.54 0.05 0.69
CA LEU A 150 8.30 0.79 0.88
C LEU A 150 7.10 -0.03 0.39
N ASN A 151 6.17 -0.27 1.32
CA ASN A 151 4.89 -0.91 1.04
C ASN A 151 3.83 0.13 0.71
N LYS A 152 3.19 0.01 -0.44
CA LYS A 152 2.10 0.89 -0.89
C LYS A 152 0.92 0.07 -1.39
N ASN A 153 -0.25 0.69 -1.35
CA ASN A 153 -1.43 0.18 -2.04
C ASN A 153 -1.41 0.67 -3.49
N LYS A 154 -1.79 -0.21 -4.40
CA LYS A 154 -2.04 0.09 -5.81
C LYS A 154 -3.54 0.03 -6.04
N TYR A 155 -4.12 1.17 -6.40
CA TYR A 155 -5.52 1.33 -6.70
C TYR A 155 -5.73 1.10 -8.20
N ILE A 156 -6.58 0.14 -8.54
CA ILE A 156 -6.81 -0.29 -9.92
C ILE A 156 -8.30 -0.20 -10.22
N ILE A 157 -8.63 0.54 -11.26
CA ILE A 157 -9.95 0.60 -11.86
C ILE A 157 -9.86 -0.05 -13.22
N GLU A 158 -10.72 -1.03 -13.49
CA GLU A 158 -10.64 -1.87 -14.67
C GLU A 158 -12.02 -2.26 -15.20
N LEU A 159 -12.12 -2.53 -16.50
CA LEU A 159 -13.26 -3.16 -17.12
C LEU A 159 -13.27 -4.64 -16.76
N TYR A 160 -14.29 -5.05 -16.00
CA TYR A 160 -14.41 -6.41 -15.51
C TYR A 160 -15.09 -7.33 -16.52
N HIS A 161 -14.49 -8.50 -16.74
CA HIS A 161 -15.00 -9.54 -17.62
C HIS A 161 -14.90 -10.89 -16.89
N LYS A 162 -15.90 -11.77 -17.06
CA LYS A 162 -15.94 -13.11 -16.42
C LYS A 162 -14.64 -13.90 -16.65
N ASN A 163 -14.15 -13.87 -17.88
CA ASN A 163 -12.80 -14.35 -18.21
C ASN A 163 -11.74 -13.32 -17.78
N HIS A 164 -10.98 -13.66 -16.75
CA HIS A 164 -9.92 -12.83 -16.18
C HIS A 164 -8.93 -12.29 -17.22
N ASN A 165 -8.56 -13.10 -18.23
CA ASN A 165 -7.58 -12.70 -19.26
C ASN A 165 -8.07 -11.58 -20.19
N LYS A 166 -9.37 -11.28 -20.16
CA LYS A 166 -9.99 -10.18 -20.91
C LYS A 166 -10.22 -8.93 -20.06
N THR A 167 -9.85 -8.93 -18.79
CA THR A 167 -9.96 -7.76 -17.92
C THR A 167 -9.00 -6.66 -18.39
N VAL A 168 -9.48 -5.42 -18.47
CA VAL A 168 -8.70 -4.30 -19.04
C VAL A 168 -8.56 -3.16 -18.04
N PRO A 169 -7.35 -2.73 -17.66
CA PRO A 169 -7.18 -1.56 -16.81
C PRO A 169 -7.68 -0.30 -17.52
N LEU A 170 -8.38 0.54 -16.77
CA LEU A 170 -8.74 1.90 -17.16
C LEU A 170 -7.87 2.91 -16.44
N TYR A 171 -7.61 2.67 -15.16
CA TYR A 171 -6.81 3.56 -14.32
C TYR A 171 -6.03 2.77 -13.26
N ILE A 172 -4.80 3.18 -13.02
CA ILE A 172 -3.90 2.61 -12.01
C ILE A 172 -3.19 3.78 -11.32
N SER A 173 -3.18 3.77 -9.99
CA SER A 173 -2.42 4.76 -9.20
C SER A 173 -1.95 4.17 -7.87
N THR A 174 -0.91 4.77 -7.30
CA THR A 174 -0.47 4.49 -5.92
C THR A 174 -0.99 5.53 -4.92
N SER A 175 -1.73 6.53 -5.40
CA SER A 175 -2.40 7.55 -4.59
C SER A 175 -3.88 7.21 -4.42
N ASP A 176 -4.40 7.41 -3.21
CA ASP A 176 -5.82 7.23 -2.87
C ASP A 176 -6.68 8.46 -3.18
N LYS A 177 -6.05 9.57 -3.58
CA LYS A 177 -6.74 10.85 -3.80
C LYS A 177 -7.79 10.74 -4.90
N ASN A 178 -9.05 11.05 -4.56
CA ASN A 178 -10.20 11.10 -5.46
C ASN A 178 -10.46 9.78 -6.23
N ILE A 179 -9.97 8.64 -5.72
CA ILE A 179 -10.06 7.37 -6.43
C ILE A 179 -11.52 6.96 -6.70
N ARG A 180 -12.42 7.28 -5.75
CA ARG A 180 -13.85 7.04 -5.87
C ARG A 180 -14.47 7.83 -7.01
N ARG A 181 -14.26 9.14 -7.05
CA ARG A 181 -14.71 10.00 -8.14
C ARG A 181 -14.17 9.57 -9.51
N ILE A 182 -12.92 9.09 -9.57
CA ILE A 182 -12.34 8.56 -10.82
C ILE A 182 -13.05 7.25 -11.22
N TRP A 183 -13.29 6.36 -10.26
CA TRP A 183 -14.01 5.10 -10.48
C TRP A 183 -15.43 5.34 -11.01
N GLU A 184 -16.16 6.26 -10.39
CA GLU A 184 -17.49 6.66 -10.82
C GLU A 184 -17.49 7.37 -12.18
N TYR A 185 -16.51 8.23 -12.45
CA TYR A 185 -16.32 8.83 -13.77
C TYR A 185 -16.25 7.76 -14.87
N TYR A 186 -15.43 6.71 -14.69
CA TYR A 186 -15.33 5.63 -15.67
C TYR A 186 -16.65 4.86 -15.82
N ALA A 187 -17.34 4.55 -14.72
CA ALA A 187 -18.63 3.89 -14.74
C ALA A 187 -19.70 4.72 -15.50
N ARG A 188 -19.76 6.03 -15.26
CA ARG A 188 -20.67 6.96 -15.95
C ARG A 188 -20.34 7.09 -17.44
N GLN A 189 -19.07 7.31 -17.79
CA GLN A 189 -18.65 7.47 -19.19
C GLN A 189 -18.90 6.22 -20.04
N LEU A 190 -18.68 5.04 -19.46
CA LEU A 190 -18.90 3.77 -20.14
C LEU A 190 -20.34 3.26 -20.03
N LYS A 191 -21.20 3.94 -19.25
CA LYS A 191 -22.58 3.53 -18.95
C LYS A 191 -22.67 2.10 -18.41
N LEU A 192 -21.71 1.73 -17.58
CA LEU A 192 -21.59 0.41 -16.97
C LEU A 192 -21.70 0.53 -15.44
N PRO A 193 -22.27 -0.47 -14.75
CA PRO A 193 -22.35 -0.42 -13.29
C PRO A 193 -20.95 -0.45 -12.66
N ALA A 194 -20.84 0.18 -11.50
CA ALA A 194 -19.62 0.20 -10.71
C ALA A 194 -19.58 -1.03 -9.79
N LEU A 195 -18.48 -1.78 -9.84
CA LEU A 195 -18.27 -3.02 -9.09
C LEU A 195 -17.17 -2.84 -8.04
N ILE A 196 -17.41 -3.27 -6.80
CA ILE A 196 -16.39 -3.26 -5.75
C ILE A 196 -16.39 -4.58 -5.00
N MET A 197 -15.20 -5.11 -4.71
CA MET A 197 -15.07 -6.30 -3.87
C MET A 197 -15.15 -5.90 -2.40
N THR A 198 -16.17 -6.39 -1.72
CA THR A 198 -16.37 -6.27 -0.27
C THR A 198 -16.12 -7.62 0.41
N ASP A 199 -16.20 -7.66 1.74
CA ASP A 199 -16.10 -8.91 2.50
C ASP A 199 -17.28 -9.86 2.29
N GLU A 200 -18.42 -9.34 1.81
CA GLU A 200 -19.65 -10.09 1.49
C GLU A 200 -19.72 -10.50 0.00
N GLY A 201 -18.70 -10.15 -0.79
CA GLY A 201 -18.64 -10.45 -2.22
C GLY A 201 -18.63 -9.19 -3.09
N MET A 202 -19.01 -9.33 -4.36
CA MET A 202 -19.02 -8.23 -5.31
C MET A 202 -20.28 -7.37 -5.13
N ALA A 203 -20.10 -6.16 -4.61
CA ALA A 203 -21.16 -5.17 -4.55
C ALA A 203 -21.28 -4.45 -5.89
N VAL A 204 -22.51 -4.32 -6.38
CA VAL A 204 -22.85 -3.69 -7.65
C VAL A 204 -23.60 -2.40 -7.39
N ARG A 205 -23.14 -1.30 -7.97
CA ARG A 205 -23.79 0.00 -7.91
C ARG A 205 -24.17 0.45 -9.31
N LYS A 206 -25.46 0.72 -9.53
CA LYS A 206 -25.95 1.21 -10.82
C LYS A 206 -25.45 2.63 -11.07
N VAL A 207 -25.37 3.01 -12.35
CA VAL A 207 -24.89 4.34 -12.76
C VAL A 207 -25.74 5.46 -12.16
N GLU A 208 -27.05 5.25 -12.07
CA GLU A 208 -28.04 6.18 -11.50
C GLU A 208 -27.86 6.42 -10.00
N ASP A 209 -27.18 5.49 -9.33
CA ASP A 209 -27.02 5.47 -7.88
C ASP A 209 -25.63 5.92 -7.43
N LEU A 210 -24.70 6.21 -8.36
CA LEU A 210 -23.31 6.49 -8.02
C LEU A 210 -23.17 7.70 -7.09
N ASP A 211 -23.87 8.79 -7.39
CA ASP A 211 -23.71 10.06 -6.68
C ASP A 211 -24.63 10.17 -5.44
N LYS A 212 -25.39 9.11 -5.13
CA LYS A 212 -26.35 9.12 -4.02
C LYS A 212 -25.67 8.87 -2.67
N SER A 213 -26.10 9.59 -1.65
CA SER A 213 -25.64 9.33 -0.27
C SER A 213 -26.16 7.98 0.25
N LEU A 214 -25.49 7.43 1.27
CA LEU A 214 -25.95 6.21 1.93
C LEU A 214 -27.37 6.36 2.49
N ARG A 215 -27.73 7.57 2.95
CA ARG A 215 -29.07 7.88 3.45
C ARG A 215 -30.11 7.85 2.32
N GLU A 216 -29.79 8.42 1.15
CA GLU A 216 -30.67 8.38 -0.02
C GLU A 216 -30.88 6.95 -0.54
N LEU A 217 -29.81 6.16 -0.60
CA LEU A 217 -29.90 4.75 -0.99
C LEU A 217 -30.77 3.95 -0.01
N ALA A 218 -30.63 4.21 1.29
CA ALA A 218 -31.46 3.57 2.30
C ALA A 218 -32.93 3.99 2.20
N ALA A 219 -33.22 5.26 1.90
CA ALA A 219 -34.58 5.74 1.65
C ALA A 219 -35.24 5.05 0.43
N GLN A 220 -34.43 4.63 -0.55
CA GLN A 220 -34.86 3.86 -1.71
C GLN A 220 -34.91 2.34 -1.45
N GLY A 221 -34.61 1.88 -0.24
CA GLY A 221 -34.59 0.47 0.13
C GLY A 221 -33.43 -0.33 -0.46
N LEU A 222 -32.38 0.35 -0.96
CA LEU A 222 -31.22 -0.29 -1.59
C LEU A 222 -30.10 -0.66 -0.59
N VAL A 223 -30.25 -0.30 0.68
CA VAL A 223 -29.31 -0.60 1.75
C VAL A 223 -29.96 -1.50 2.78
N GLU A 224 -29.43 -2.70 2.95
CA GLU A 224 -29.87 -3.62 3.99
C GLU A 224 -29.25 -3.22 5.34
N ASN A 225 -30.09 -2.91 6.32
CA ASN A 225 -29.65 -2.59 7.68
C ASN A 225 -29.97 -3.75 8.64
N HIS A 226 -29.01 -4.66 8.80
CA HIS A 226 -29.11 -5.82 9.70
C HIS A 226 -28.68 -5.51 11.15
N TYR A 227 -28.62 -4.23 11.54
CA TYR A 227 -28.14 -3.87 12.86
C TYR A 227 -29.07 -4.32 13.99
N ASN A 228 -28.57 -5.21 14.84
CA ASN A 228 -29.28 -5.66 16.04
C ASN A 228 -28.82 -4.89 17.29
N SER A 229 -29.67 -4.01 17.80
CA SER A 229 -29.40 -3.23 19.02
C SER A 229 -29.30 -4.07 20.30
N ARG A 230 -29.85 -5.29 20.31
CA ARG A 230 -29.80 -6.23 21.44
C ARG A 230 -28.58 -7.15 21.42
N ALA A 231 -27.84 -7.19 20.30
CA ALA A 231 -26.63 -7.99 20.21
C ALA A 231 -25.57 -7.46 21.20
N PRO A 232 -24.80 -8.35 21.85
CA PRO A 232 -23.75 -7.93 22.76
C PRO A 232 -22.68 -7.10 22.04
N LEU A 233 -22.18 -6.07 22.71
CA LEU A 233 -21.06 -5.28 22.18
C LEU A 233 -19.81 -6.18 22.07
N PRO A 234 -19.09 -6.17 20.94
CA PRO A 234 -17.88 -6.97 20.80
C PRO A 234 -16.83 -6.66 21.87
N PRO A 235 -16.12 -7.67 22.40
CA PRO A 235 -15.26 -7.54 23.59
C PRO A 235 -14.04 -6.63 23.37
N SER A 236 -13.60 -6.47 22.11
CA SER A 236 -12.50 -5.58 21.74
C SER A 236 -12.91 -4.10 21.71
N LEU A 237 -14.22 -3.81 21.72
CA LEU A 237 -14.78 -2.48 21.57
C LEU A 237 -15.32 -1.94 22.89
N ALA A 238 -15.33 -0.61 23.01
CA ALA A 238 -16.07 0.11 24.01
C ALA A 238 -16.90 1.19 23.33
N LEU A 239 -18.20 1.17 23.62
CA LEU A 239 -19.17 2.17 23.19
C LEU A 239 -19.46 3.10 24.37
N VAL A 240 -19.24 4.40 24.19
CA VAL A 240 -19.56 5.43 25.16
C VAL A 240 -20.56 6.40 24.54
N ARG A 241 -21.80 6.39 25.03
CA ARG A 241 -22.84 7.32 24.59
C ARG A 241 -22.85 8.55 25.51
N LYS A 242 -22.75 9.74 24.93
CA LYS A 242 -22.91 11.04 25.60
C LYS A 242 -24.06 11.79 24.94
N ARG A 243 -24.53 12.87 25.59
CA ARG A 243 -25.64 13.70 25.06
C ARG A 243 -25.34 14.25 23.65
N ASP A 244 -24.10 14.66 23.39
CA ASP A 244 -23.69 15.31 22.14
C ASP A 244 -23.03 14.37 21.11
N LYS A 245 -22.66 13.15 21.51
CA LYS A 245 -21.87 12.24 20.67
C LYS A 245 -21.86 10.81 21.19
N THR A 246 -21.65 9.89 20.28
CA THR A 246 -21.29 8.50 20.57
C THR A 246 -19.81 8.27 20.23
N VAL A 247 -19.08 7.55 21.08
CA VAL A 247 -17.67 7.25 20.86
C VAL A 247 -17.46 5.74 20.85
N ILE A 248 -16.86 5.24 19.78
CA ILE A 248 -16.39 3.86 19.66
C ILE A 248 -14.87 3.88 19.81
N LYS A 249 -14.34 3.12 20.77
CA LYS A 249 -12.89 2.99 21.01
C LYS A 249 -12.50 1.52 21.15
N THR A 250 -11.26 1.19 20.82
CA THR A 250 -10.69 -0.12 21.13
C THR A 250 -10.35 -0.22 22.63
N ARG A 251 -10.78 -1.31 23.29
CA ARG A 251 -10.58 -1.54 24.74
C ARG A 251 -9.16 -1.97 25.06
N LYS A 252 -8.72 -3.06 24.44
CA LYS A 252 -7.46 -3.74 24.76
C LYS A 252 -6.40 -3.46 23.69
N ILE A 253 -5.14 -3.58 24.08
CA ILE A 253 -4.05 -3.72 23.10
C ILE A 253 -4.30 -5.06 22.42
N ILE A 254 -4.42 -5.03 21.09
CA ILE A 254 -4.58 -6.23 20.29
C ILE A 254 -3.18 -6.71 19.97
N TRP A 255 -2.80 -7.88 20.47
CA TRP A 255 -1.50 -8.49 20.19
C TRP A 255 -1.49 -8.96 18.75
N ASP A 256 -0.88 -8.16 17.89
CA ASP A 256 -0.70 -8.45 16.47
C ASP A 256 0.79 -8.51 16.13
N ALA A 257 1.13 -9.08 14.97
CA ALA A 257 2.52 -9.26 14.56
C ALA A 257 3.33 -7.95 14.61
N TYR A 258 2.76 -6.81 14.21
CA TYR A 258 3.47 -5.53 14.27
C TYR A 258 3.69 -5.04 15.69
N ASN A 259 2.75 -5.25 16.63
CA ASN A 259 2.97 -4.93 18.02
C ASN A 259 4.05 -5.82 18.63
N ILE A 260 4.10 -7.11 18.26
CA ILE A 260 5.17 -8.02 18.69
C ILE A 260 6.52 -7.54 18.14
N ILE A 261 6.61 -7.23 16.84
CA ILE A 261 7.82 -6.67 16.22
C ILE A 261 8.24 -5.37 16.90
N ALA A 262 7.30 -4.48 17.22
CA ALA A 262 7.60 -3.24 17.93
C ALA A 262 8.16 -3.50 19.33
N TRP A 263 7.64 -4.49 20.07
CA TRP A 263 8.22 -4.89 21.36
C TRP A 263 9.63 -5.48 21.20
N VAL A 264 9.83 -6.37 20.24
CA VAL A 264 11.16 -6.94 19.93
C VAL A 264 12.15 -5.84 19.58
N ALA A 265 11.74 -4.87 18.76
CA ALA A 265 12.56 -3.72 18.42
C ALA A 265 12.92 -2.86 19.65
N ILE A 266 11.96 -2.63 20.56
CA ILE A 266 12.22 -1.91 21.82
C ILE A 266 13.25 -2.66 22.67
N PHE A 267 13.12 -3.97 22.82
CA PHE A 267 14.07 -4.77 23.60
C PHE A 267 15.44 -4.84 22.94
N LEU A 268 15.50 -4.99 21.60
CA LEU A 268 16.75 -5.08 20.86
C LEU A 268 17.50 -3.75 20.88
N PHE A 269 16.86 -2.66 20.46
CA PHE A 269 17.48 -1.33 20.50
C PHE A 269 17.76 -0.90 21.94
N GLY A 270 16.83 -1.11 22.86
CA GLY A 270 17.02 -0.79 24.28
C GLY A 270 18.18 -1.56 24.90
N GLY A 271 18.31 -2.85 24.59
CA GLY A 271 19.42 -3.69 25.04
C GLY A 271 20.76 -3.23 24.49
N ILE A 272 20.84 -2.90 23.19
CA ILE A 272 22.05 -2.36 22.57
C ILE A 272 22.44 -1.02 23.20
N LEU A 273 21.48 -0.11 23.40
CA LEU A 273 21.73 1.19 24.04
C LEU A 273 22.20 1.02 25.49
N LEU A 274 21.60 0.11 26.24
CA LEU A 274 21.99 -0.16 27.63
C LEU A 274 23.37 -0.82 27.73
N ALA A 275 23.63 -1.86 26.92
CA ALA A 275 24.92 -2.54 26.91
C ALA A 275 26.05 -1.58 26.54
N ALA A 276 25.79 -0.70 25.57
CA ALA A 276 26.74 0.33 25.21
C ALA A 276 26.91 1.37 26.33
N SER A 277 25.84 1.85 26.96
CA SER A 277 25.95 2.78 28.09
C SER A 277 26.69 2.19 29.30
N LEU A 278 26.73 0.86 29.42
CA LEU A 278 27.42 0.14 30.49
C LEU A 278 28.85 -0.25 30.11
N SER A 279 29.26 -0.11 28.84
CA SER A 279 30.67 -0.26 28.47
C SER A 279 31.40 1.05 28.79
N ASP A 280 32.60 0.95 29.40
CA ASP A 280 33.47 2.10 29.73
C ASP A 280 33.92 2.92 28.49
N GLU A 281 33.54 2.49 27.28
CA GLU A 281 33.82 3.16 26.01
C GLU A 281 32.98 4.42 25.78
N PHE A 282 31.92 4.66 26.55
CA PHE A 282 31.02 5.81 26.34
C PHE A 282 31.61 7.18 26.69
N GLY A 283 32.90 7.24 27.07
CA GLY A 283 33.66 8.47 27.30
C GLY A 283 34.99 8.56 26.52
N THR A 284 35.32 7.57 25.69
CA THR A 284 36.59 7.52 24.94
C THR A 284 36.45 8.16 23.55
N GLU A 285 37.57 8.40 22.86
CA GLU A 285 37.54 8.95 21.49
C GLU A 285 36.72 8.09 20.50
N THR A 286 36.65 6.78 20.75
CA THR A 286 35.83 5.82 20.00
C THR A 286 34.34 6.09 20.15
N GLY A 287 33.87 6.52 21.32
CA GLY A 287 32.48 6.90 21.56
C GLY A 287 32.07 8.23 20.90
N ARG A 288 33.05 9.08 20.56
CA ARG A 288 32.85 10.32 19.78
C ARG A 288 32.87 10.09 18.27
N ASN A 289 33.08 8.86 17.82
CA ASN A 289 33.04 8.52 16.41
C ASN A 289 31.64 8.85 15.82
N PRO A 290 31.55 9.64 14.74
CA PRO A 290 30.28 10.00 14.10
C PRO A 290 29.40 8.80 13.75
N PHE A 291 29.98 7.65 13.40
CA PHE A 291 29.23 6.44 13.06
C PHE A 291 28.56 5.80 14.29
N VAL A 292 29.24 5.81 15.43
CA VAL A 292 28.71 5.30 16.70
C VAL A 292 27.58 6.22 17.19
N LEU A 293 27.78 7.54 17.10
CA LEU A 293 26.76 8.52 17.46
C LEU A 293 25.52 8.45 16.55
N ALA A 294 25.71 8.21 15.25
CA ALA A 294 24.62 7.96 14.31
C ALA A 294 23.84 6.68 14.65
N ALA A 295 24.53 5.59 15.03
CA ALA A 295 23.89 4.34 15.45
C ALA A 295 23.01 4.55 16.70
N TYR A 296 23.46 5.35 17.68
CA TYR A 296 22.65 5.70 18.84
C TYR A 296 21.40 6.49 18.48
N ILE A 297 21.53 7.51 17.63
CA ILE A 297 20.39 8.30 17.16
C ILE A 297 19.37 7.39 16.46
N ILE A 298 19.84 6.50 15.57
CA ILE A 298 18.97 5.53 14.88
C ILE A 298 18.27 4.60 15.87
N GLY A 299 18.99 4.09 16.89
CA GLY A 299 18.42 3.26 17.93
C GLY A 299 17.32 3.96 18.73
N ILE A 300 17.57 5.21 19.15
CA ILE A 300 16.58 6.03 19.86
C ILE A 300 15.36 6.30 18.98
N LEU A 301 15.57 6.68 17.71
CA LEU A 301 14.48 6.88 16.75
C LEU A 301 13.67 5.60 16.52
N GLY A 302 14.33 4.45 16.47
CA GLY A 302 13.69 3.13 16.37
C GLY A 302 12.81 2.80 17.57
N ILE A 303 13.27 3.09 18.79
CA ILE A 303 12.47 2.94 20.02
C ILE A 303 11.27 3.89 19.99
N LEU A 304 11.48 5.16 19.68
CA LEU A 304 10.40 6.16 19.61
C LEU A 304 9.33 5.77 18.57
N ALA A 305 9.75 5.31 17.40
CA ALA A 305 8.85 4.79 16.37
C ALA A 305 8.08 3.56 16.84
N SER A 306 8.72 2.64 17.54
CA SER A 306 8.09 1.42 18.07
C SER A 306 7.05 1.74 19.15
N VAL A 307 7.39 2.62 20.10
CA VAL A 307 6.45 3.16 21.10
C VAL A 307 5.29 3.88 20.41
N TRP A 308 5.56 4.63 19.34
CA TRP A 308 4.51 5.27 18.53
C TRP A 308 3.48 4.27 18.01
N VAL A 309 3.94 3.16 17.42
CA VAL A 309 3.09 2.11 16.86
C VAL A 309 2.25 1.40 17.93
N LEU A 310 2.82 1.17 19.12
CA LEU A 310 2.16 0.46 20.23
C LEU A 310 1.05 1.29 20.89
N PHE A 311 1.31 2.57 21.15
CA PHE A 311 0.38 3.41 21.92
C PHE A 311 -0.58 4.23 21.06
N ARG A 312 -0.46 4.18 19.73
CA ARG A 312 -1.45 4.77 18.84
C ARG A 312 -2.79 4.03 18.97
N LYS A 313 -3.81 4.76 19.40
CA LYS A 313 -5.19 4.27 19.48
C LYS A 313 -6.11 5.10 18.59
N ASP A 314 -6.93 4.41 17.82
CA ASP A 314 -7.95 5.04 16.99
C ASP A 314 -9.30 5.00 17.74
N LYS A 315 -10.07 6.08 17.62
CA LYS A 315 -11.45 6.13 18.08
C LYS A 315 -12.33 6.81 17.04
N ILE A 316 -13.55 6.33 16.88
CA ILE A 316 -14.58 7.00 16.09
C ILE A 316 -15.41 7.84 17.04
N VAL A 317 -15.59 9.11 16.72
CA VAL A 317 -16.50 10.03 17.39
C VAL A 317 -17.63 10.37 16.42
N ILE A 318 -18.84 9.98 16.78
CA ILE A 318 -20.04 10.11 15.98
C ILE A 318 -20.87 11.24 16.59
N LYS A 319 -20.99 12.34 15.88
CA LYS A 319 -21.84 13.50 16.22
C LYS A 319 -23.14 13.44 15.42
N PRO A 320 -24.15 14.27 15.73
CA PRO A 320 -25.40 14.30 14.97
C PRO A 320 -25.20 14.43 13.46
N HIS A 321 -24.37 15.37 13.01
CA HIS A 321 -24.19 15.68 11.57
C HIS A 321 -22.88 15.17 10.96
N LYS A 322 -21.94 14.64 11.76
CA LYS A 322 -20.62 14.23 11.25
C LYS A 322 -19.99 13.09 12.01
N ILE A 323 -19.11 12.37 11.32
CA ILE A 323 -18.27 11.31 11.89
C ILE A 323 -16.81 11.79 11.86
N ILE A 324 -16.11 11.60 12.97
CA ILE A 324 -14.72 12.01 13.14
C ILE A 324 -13.88 10.82 13.58
N ILE A 325 -12.83 10.49 12.84
CA ILE A 325 -11.80 9.57 13.29
C ILE A 325 -10.72 10.38 14.01
N VAL A 326 -10.50 10.02 15.27
CA VAL A 326 -9.49 10.66 16.10
C VAL A 326 -8.37 9.68 16.38
N HIS A 327 -7.16 10.07 15.96
CA HIS A 327 -5.94 9.33 16.28
C HIS A 327 -5.37 9.89 17.57
N LYS A 328 -5.40 9.09 18.65
CA LYS A 328 -4.83 9.46 19.94
C LYS A 328 -3.47 8.79 20.09
N PHE A 329 -2.47 9.58 20.45
CA PHE A 329 -1.15 9.10 20.84
C PHE A 329 -0.79 9.71 22.20
N MET A 330 -0.76 8.88 23.24
CA MET A 330 -0.57 9.31 24.64
C MET A 330 -1.41 10.56 25.00
N LEU A 331 -0.77 11.72 25.18
CA LEU A 331 -1.40 13.01 25.54
C LEU A 331 -1.90 13.80 24.32
N PHE A 332 -1.47 13.46 23.11
CA PHE A 332 -1.83 14.14 21.88
C PHE A 332 -3.02 13.49 21.18
N SER A 333 -3.86 14.32 20.56
CA SER A 333 -5.05 13.89 19.83
C SER A 333 -5.16 14.64 18.51
N ARG A 334 -4.99 13.93 17.39
CA ARG A 334 -5.13 14.51 16.05
C ARG A 334 -6.55 14.23 15.52
N LYS A 335 -7.27 15.28 15.12
CA LYS A 335 -8.67 15.24 14.66
C LYS A 335 -8.79 15.63 13.18
N ASN A 336 -7.90 15.13 12.33
CA ASN A 336 -7.81 15.65 10.95
C ASN A 336 -8.74 14.91 9.96
N ASN A 337 -9.54 13.96 10.45
CA ASN A 337 -10.40 13.12 9.64
C ASN A 337 -11.85 13.27 10.09
N GLU A 338 -12.57 14.19 9.46
CA GLU A 338 -14.01 14.34 9.60
C GLU A 338 -14.72 14.20 8.25
N LEU A 339 -15.93 13.65 8.29
CA LEU A 339 -16.88 13.58 7.18
C LEU A 339 -18.27 13.94 7.68
N VAL A 340 -19.00 14.76 6.92
CA VAL A 340 -20.42 15.03 7.14
C VAL A 340 -21.20 13.77 6.80
N LYS A 341 -22.23 13.42 7.57
CA LYS A 341 -22.98 12.18 7.37
C LYS A 341 -23.69 12.13 6.02
N ASP A 342 -24.18 13.27 5.57
CA ASP A 342 -24.95 13.41 4.33
C ASP A 342 -24.05 13.19 3.10
N ASP A 343 -22.75 13.43 3.23
CA ASP A 343 -21.76 13.19 2.17
C ASP A 343 -21.23 11.74 2.18
N ILE A 344 -21.65 10.89 3.14
CA ILE A 344 -21.19 9.51 3.21
C ILE A 344 -21.96 8.70 2.19
N GLU A 345 -21.26 8.11 1.24
CA GLU A 345 -21.88 7.32 0.18
C GLU A 345 -21.65 5.81 0.34
N SER A 346 -20.64 5.40 1.12
CA SER A 346 -20.49 3.99 1.50
C SER A 346 -19.74 3.79 2.83
N ILE A 347 -20.07 2.69 3.51
CA ILE A 347 -19.41 2.21 4.73
C ILE A 347 -19.20 0.71 4.56
N ASP A 348 -17.96 0.32 4.30
CA ASP A 348 -17.61 -1.04 3.91
C ASP A 348 -16.46 -1.58 4.75
N VAL A 349 -16.42 -2.90 4.94
CA VAL A 349 -15.24 -3.56 5.48
C VAL A 349 -14.32 -3.89 4.31
N ALA A 350 -13.23 -3.14 4.19
CA ALA A 350 -12.26 -3.27 3.11
C ALA A 350 -11.02 -4.02 3.57
N PHE A 351 -10.38 -4.73 2.65
CA PHE A 351 -9.11 -5.41 2.87
C PHE A 351 -7.95 -4.54 2.37
N THR A 352 -6.91 -4.36 3.19
CA THR A 352 -5.63 -3.75 2.79
C THR A 352 -4.63 -4.88 2.55
N PRO A 353 -4.26 -5.17 1.29
CA PRO A 353 -3.23 -6.16 0.98
C PRO A 353 -1.86 -5.83 1.60
N ALA A 354 -1.47 -4.55 1.65
CA ALA A 354 -0.15 -4.15 2.16
C ALA A 354 0.13 -4.47 3.63
N THR A 355 -0.92 -4.69 4.41
CA THR A 355 -0.81 -5.04 5.82
C THR A 355 -1.61 -6.30 6.16
N GLU A 356 -2.17 -6.96 5.14
CA GLU A 356 -3.08 -8.11 5.24
C GLU A 356 -4.18 -7.93 6.30
N ARG A 357 -4.82 -6.76 6.31
CA ARG A 357 -5.80 -6.39 7.35
C ARG A 357 -7.09 -5.89 6.80
N TYR A 358 -8.16 -6.26 7.49
CA TYR A 358 -9.46 -5.63 7.31
C TYR A 358 -9.55 -4.34 8.10
N PHE A 359 -10.36 -3.40 7.60
CA PHE A 359 -10.67 -2.14 8.26
C PHE A 359 -12.03 -1.63 7.79
N VAL A 360 -12.67 -0.79 8.59
CA VAL A 360 -13.88 -0.08 8.14
C VAL A 360 -13.45 1.15 7.35
N ALA A 361 -13.85 1.21 6.09
CA ALA A 361 -13.72 2.34 5.19
C ALA A 361 -15.03 3.14 5.20
N ILE A 362 -14.96 4.41 5.58
CA ILE A 362 -16.07 5.35 5.48
C ILE A 362 -15.72 6.31 4.35
N SER A 363 -16.44 6.21 3.24
CA SER A 363 -16.05 6.85 1.98
C SER A 363 -17.06 7.91 1.55
N SER A 364 -16.53 9.06 1.14
CA SER A 364 -17.19 10.05 0.30
C SER A 364 -16.38 10.25 -0.99
N ASP A 365 -16.96 10.96 -1.94
CA ASP A 365 -16.32 11.41 -3.18
C ASP A 365 -14.87 11.89 -3.03
N ASN A 366 -14.64 12.72 -2.01
CA ASN A 366 -13.38 13.46 -1.84
C ASN A 366 -12.43 12.78 -0.86
N LYS A 367 -12.92 11.89 0.00
CA LYS A 367 -12.12 11.36 1.11
C LYS A 367 -12.64 10.03 1.62
N THR A 368 -11.71 9.13 1.88
CA THR A 368 -11.96 7.89 2.63
C THR A 368 -11.32 7.98 4.00
N MET A 369 -12.10 7.71 5.04
CA MET A 369 -11.63 7.57 6.40
C MET A 369 -11.50 6.08 6.76
N VAL A 370 -10.44 5.73 7.48
CA VAL A 370 -10.12 4.34 7.84
C VAL A 370 -10.12 4.15 9.35
N PHE A 371 -10.88 3.17 9.83
CA PHE A 371 -10.93 2.78 11.24
C PHE A 371 -10.61 1.30 11.45
N GLY A 372 -9.96 1.00 12.58
CA GLY A 372 -9.97 -0.36 13.11
C GLY A 372 -8.97 -1.31 12.46
N LYS A 373 -7.86 -0.82 11.90
CA LYS A 373 -6.84 -1.65 11.22
C LYS A 373 -6.28 -2.84 12.04
N LYS A 374 -6.50 -2.88 13.35
CA LYS A 374 -6.05 -3.97 14.24
C LYS A 374 -7.21 -4.85 14.73
N LEU A 375 -8.46 -4.52 14.40
CA LEU A 375 -9.64 -5.22 14.91
C LEU A 375 -9.90 -6.51 14.11
N PRO A 376 -10.43 -7.56 14.77
CA PRO A 376 -10.99 -8.72 14.09
C PRO A 376 -12.10 -8.33 13.10
N ILE A 377 -12.26 -9.12 12.03
CA ILE A 377 -13.26 -8.87 10.98
C ILE A 377 -14.69 -8.80 11.53
N GLU A 378 -15.06 -9.66 12.48
CA GLU A 378 -16.40 -9.66 13.08
C GLU A 378 -16.71 -8.37 13.85
N ASP A 379 -15.70 -7.83 14.53
CA ASP A 379 -15.84 -6.56 15.26
C ASP A 379 -15.97 -5.39 14.28
N LEU A 380 -15.29 -5.46 13.12
CA LEU A 380 -15.41 -4.48 12.04
C LEU A 380 -16.78 -4.54 11.37
N ARG A 381 -17.34 -5.74 11.16
CA ARG A 381 -18.71 -5.93 10.65
C ARG A 381 -19.74 -5.32 11.59
N TRP A 382 -19.59 -5.54 12.90
CA TRP A 382 -20.45 -4.87 13.89
C TRP A 382 -20.35 -3.35 13.81
N VAL A 383 -19.13 -2.80 13.67
CA VAL A 383 -18.93 -1.35 13.52
C VAL A 383 -19.56 -0.83 12.23
N ARG A 384 -19.40 -1.54 11.10
CA ARG A 384 -20.07 -1.21 9.83
C ARG A 384 -21.58 -1.10 10.03
N GLN A 385 -22.22 -2.15 10.55
CA GLN A 385 -23.67 -2.16 10.78
C GLN A 385 -24.13 -1.05 11.72
N PHE A 386 -23.39 -0.83 12.82
CA PHE A 386 -23.68 0.26 13.76
C PHE A 386 -23.65 1.64 13.07
N LEU A 387 -22.63 1.89 12.26
CA LEU A 387 -22.46 3.17 11.56
C LEU A 387 -23.49 3.36 10.47
N ILE A 388 -23.80 2.33 9.67
CA ILE A 388 -24.88 2.37 8.67
C ILE A 388 -26.19 2.73 9.38
N ASN A 389 -26.52 2.05 10.47
CA ASN A 389 -27.73 2.35 11.23
C ASN A 389 -27.73 3.80 11.75
N ASP A 390 -26.64 4.32 12.30
CA ASP A 390 -26.60 5.70 12.83
C ASP A 390 -26.60 6.80 11.75
N VAL A 391 -26.20 6.49 10.51
CA VAL A 391 -26.25 7.42 9.36
C VAL A 391 -27.64 7.40 8.70
N VAL A 392 -28.30 6.24 8.68
CA VAL A 392 -29.62 6.08 8.06
C VAL A 392 -30.77 6.49 9.00
N SER A 393 -30.66 6.19 10.30
CA SER A 393 -31.75 6.44 11.27
C SER A 393 -31.85 7.87 11.78
N LYS A 394 -30.87 8.72 11.48
CA LYS A 394 -30.76 10.12 11.90
C LYS A 394 -30.22 10.94 10.76
#